data_AF-A0A8T5FY30-F1
#
_entry.id   AF-A0A8T5FY30-F1
#
_cell.length_a   1.000
_cell.length_b   1.000
_cell.length_c   1.000
_cell.angle_alpha   90.00
_cell.angle_beta   90.00
_cell.angle_gamma   90.00
#
_symmetry.space_group_name_H-M   'P 1'
#
loop_
_entity.id
_entity.type
_entity.pdbx_description
1 polymer ?
#
loop_
_entity_poly.entity_id
_entity_poly.type
_entity_poly.pdbx_seq_one_letter_code
_entity_poly.pdbx_strand_id
1 'polypeptide(L)' 'MVKKEASSTKRFGSRYGRTTKLRFGLIEKEQRKLHMCPYCKKVKVKRLSAGIWQCRGCDAKFTGKAYTLK' A
#
# COMPACT_ATOMS: atom_id res chain seq x y z
N MET A 1 10.93 17.32 -11.54
CA MET A 1 10.76 16.15 -12.44
C MET A 1 10.27 14.95 -11.63
N VAL A 2 9.01 14.53 -11.78
CA VAL A 2 8.45 13.41 -11.00
C VAL A 2 9.10 12.10 -11.44
N LYS A 3 9.89 11.51 -10.54
CA LYS A 3 10.63 10.27 -10.76
C LYS A 3 9.68 9.13 -11.15
N LYS A 4 10.21 8.26 -12.01
CA LYS A 4 9.60 7.18 -12.79
C LYS A 4 9.04 6.07 -11.89
N GLU A 5 7.98 6.33 -11.11
CA GLU A 5 7.42 5.35 -10.14
C GLU A 5 6.11 4.69 -10.62
N ALA A 6 5.88 4.65 -11.94
CA ALA A 6 4.65 4.13 -12.53
C ALA A 6 4.67 2.59 -12.77
N SER A 7 5.48 1.83 -12.03
CA SER A 7 5.64 0.38 -12.32
C SER A 7 4.30 -0.37 -12.23
N SER A 8 3.54 -0.14 -11.16
CA SER A 8 2.24 -0.80 -10.98
C SER A 8 1.14 -0.23 -11.87
N THR A 9 1.24 1.04 -12.28
CA THR A 9 0.23 1.74 -13.07
C THR A 9 0.34 1.50 -14.57
N LYS A 10 1.43 0.84 -15.02
CA LYS A 10 1.56 0.35 -16.40
C LYS A 10 0.44 -0.61 -16.83
N ARG A 11 -0.17 -1.35 -15.88
CA ARG A 11 -1.30 -2.27 -16.16
C ARG A 11 -2.51 -1.58 -16.80
N PHE A 12 -2.62 -0.26 -16.65
CA PHE A 12 -3.73 0.52 -17.18
C PHE A 12 -3.59 0.88 -18.67
N GLY A 13 -2.40 0.67 -19.28
CA GLY A 13 -2.15 1.00 -20.69
C GLY A 13 -2.30 2.50 -20.98
N SER A 14 -2.99 2.86 -22.06
CA SER A 14 -3.27 4.24 -22.47
C SER A 14 -4.38 4.93 -21.65
N ARG A 15 -5.26 4.17 -20.99
CA ARG A 15 -6.49 4.66 -20.32
C ARG A 15 -6.21 5.58 -19.11
N TYR A 16 -7.18 6.40 -18.69
CA TYR A 16 -7.21 7.21 -17.44
C TYR A 16 -6.23 8.40 -17.31
N GLY A 17 -5.38 8.67 -18.30
CA GLY A 17 -4.49 9.84 -18.30
C GLY A 17 -3.29 9.75 -17.32
N ARG A 18 -2.36 10.71 -17.41
CA ARG A 18 -1.08 10.68 -16.67
C ARG A 18 -1.22 11.05 -15.19
N THR A 19 -1.96 12.11 -14.88
CA THR A 19 -2.09 12.67 -13.52
C THR A 19 -2.77 11.69 -12.56
N THR A 20 -3.88 11.08 -12.99
CA THR A 20 -4.60 10.07 -12.23
C THR A 20 -3.73 8.85 -11.95
N LYS A 21 -2.97 8.37 -12.95
CA LYS A 21 -2.01 7.27 -12.76
C LYS A 21 -0.93 7.60 -11.75
N LEU A 22 -0.36 8.81 -11.79
CA LEU A 22 0.68 9.19 -10.85
C LEU A 22 0.15 9.19 -9.41
N ARG A 23 -1.02 9.81 -9.16
CA ARG A 23 -1.65 9.81 -7.83
C ARG A 23 -1.97 8.40 -7.35
N PHE A 24 -2.54 7.58 -8.21
CA PHE A 24 -2.86 6.19 -7.87
C PHE A 24 -1.60 5.37 -7.56
N GLY A 25 -0.53 5.53 -8.35
CA GLY A 25 0.72 4.81 -8.15
C GLY A 25 1.37 5.10 -6.79
N LEU A 26 1.28 6.35 -6.31
CA LEU A 26 1.76 6.73 -4.99
C LEU A 26 0.97 6.02 -3.88
N ILE A 27 -0.35 6.02 -3.96
CA ILE A 27 -1.24 5.35 -3.00
C ILE A 27 -1.00 3.84 -2.99
N GLU A 28 -0.91 3.22 -4.18
CA GLU A 28 -0.71 1.78 -4.30
C GLU A 28 0.69 1.36 -3.80
N LYS A 29 1.72 2.18 -4.03
CA LYS A 29 3.07 1.95 -3.50
C LYS A 29 3.08 1.97 -1.98
N GLU A 30 2.40 2.93 -1.37
CA GLU A 30 2.30 3.03 0.09
C GLU A 30 1.48 1.87 0.67
N GLN A 31 0.33 1.55 0.06
CA GLN A 31 -0.53 0.45 0.47
C GLN A 31 0.16 -0.92 0.42
N ARG A 32 0.97 -1.18 -0.61
CA ARG A 32 1.67 -2.47 -0.79
C ARG A 32 2.95 -2.57 0.03
N LYS A 33 3.40 -1.48 0.65
CA LYS A 33 4.59 -1.48 1.49
C LYS A 33 4.36 -2.36 2.71
N LEU A 34 5.42 -3.03 3.17
CA LEU A 34 5.39 -3.69 4.46
C LEU A 34 5.48 -2.64 5.56
N HIS A 35 4.57 -2.71 6.51
CA HIS A 35 4.53 -1.79 7.64
C HIS A 35 5.03 -2.45 8.93
N MET A 36 5.47 -1.61 9.86
CA MET A 36 5.85 -2.02 11.20
C MET A 36 4.61 -2.42 12.00
N CYS A 37 4.66 -3.61 12.62
CA CYS A 37 3.59 -4.07 13.48
C CYS A 37 3.64 -3.37 14.86
N PRO A 38 2.52 -2.87 15.40
CA PRO A 38 2.49 -2.28 16.74
C PRO A 38 2.77 -3.32 17.84
N TYR A 39 2.33 -4.57 17.65
CA TYR A 39 2.53 -5.65 18.62
C TYR A 39 3.95 -6.22 18.65
N CYS A 40 4.43 -6.76 17.52
CA CYS A 40 5.72 -7.47 17.46
C CYS A 40 6.88 -6.62 16.93
N LYS A 41 6.66 -5.36 16.57
CA LYS A 41 7.66 -4.42 16.01
C LYS A 41 8.37 -4.87 14.72
N LYS A 42 7.99 -6.02 14.15
CA LYS A 42 8.53 -6.54 12.89
C LYS A 42 7.85 -5.85 11.69
N VAL A 43 8.61 -5.62 10.62
CA VAL A 43 8.12 -5.04 9.36
C VAL A 43 7.53 -6.15 8.47
N LYS A 44 6.41 -6.73 8.91
CA LYS A 44 5.76 -7.88 8.25
C LYS A 44 4.24 -7.74 8.13
N VAL A 45 3.72 -6.53 8.29
CA VAL A 45 2.29 -6.29 8.16
C VAL A 45 1.89 -6.14 6.70
N LYS A 46 0.80 -6.82 6.31
CA LYS A 46 0.16 -6.71 4.99
C LYS A 46 -1.31 -6.37 5.15
N ARG A 47 -1.86 -5.66 4.16
CA ARG A 47 -3.29 -5.38 4.05
C ARG A 47 -4.04 -6.64 3.63
N LEU A 48 -5.14 -6.95 4.31
CA LEU A 48 -6.10 -7.97 3.89
C LEU A 48 -7.25 -7.32 3.11
N SER A 49 -7.90 -6.34 3.73
CA SER A 49 -9.07 -5.63 3.19
C SER A 49 -8.93 -4.13 3.43
N ALA A 50 -9.87 -3.31 2.93
CA ALA A 50 -9.90 -1.89 3.30
C ALA A 50 -9.98 -1.74 4.82
N GLY A 51 -8.99 -1.08 5.42
CA GLY A 51 -8.93 -0.85 6.86
C GLY A 51 -8.58 -2.07 7.73
N ILE A 52 -8.38 -3.26 7.15
CA ILE A 52 -8.01 -4.47 7.89
C ILE A 52 -6.58 -4.89 7.52
N TRP A 53 -5.73 -4.98 8.54
CA TRP A 53 -4.31 -5.30 8.42
C TRP A 53 -3.97 -6.55 9.23
N GLN A 54 -3.07 -7.37 8.71
CA GLN A 54 -2.58 -8.57 9.38
C GLN A 54 -1.06 -8.60 9.42
N CYS A 55 -0.50 -8.84 10.60
CA CYS A 55 0.93 -9.13 10.72
C CYS A 55 1.18 -10.61 10.46
N ARG A 56 2.07 -10.94 9.51
CA ARG A 56 2.50 -12.33 9.28
C ARG A 56 3.49 -12.87 10.32
N GLY A 57 3.94 -12.03 11.25
CA GLY A 57 4.92 -12.41 12.27
C GLY A 57 4.31 -12.88 13.58
N CYS A 58 3.15 -12.36 13.93
CA CYS A 58 2.45 -12.64 15.19
C CYS A 58 0.95 -12.90 14.98
N ASP A 59 0.51 -13.03 13.72
CA ASP A 59 -0.86 -13.28 13.27
C ASP A 59 -1.95 -12.33 13.77
N ALA A 60 -1.57 -11.25 14.45
CA ALA A 60 -2.48 -10.20 14.89
C ALA A 60 -3.17 -9.54 13.68
N LYS A 61 -4.51 -9.53 13.73
CA LYS A 61 -5.39 -8.78 12.82
C LYS A 61 -5.89 -7.54 13.55
N PHE A 62 -5.80 -6.38 12.91
CA PHE A 62 -6.22 -5.12 13.52
C PHE A 62 -6.74 -4.14 12.47
N THR A 63 -7.45 -3.12 12.96
CA THR A 63 -8.03 -2.06 12.16
C THR A 63 -7.06 -0.89 11.99
N GLY A 64 -7.07 -0.26 10.83
CA GLY A 64 -6.27 0.93 10.51
C GLY A 64 -6.89 1.74 9.38
N LYS A 65 -6.16 2.71 8.81
CA LYS A 65 -6.67 3.44 7.64
C LYS A 65 -6.72 2.55 6.39
N ALA A 66 -7.43 3.01 5.37
CA ALA A 66 -7.68 2.25 4.16
C ALA A 66 -6.40 1.94 3.35
N TYR A 67 -5.50 2.91 3.23
CA TYR A 67 -4.28 2.81 2.40
C TYR A 67 -2.99 2.93 3.21
N THR A 68 -3.08 3.47 4.42
CA THR A 68 -1.96 3.63 5.33
C THR A 68 -2.28 2.97 6.66
N LEU A 69 -1.22 2.58 7.37
CA LEU A 69 -1.34 2.00 8.71
C LEU A 69 -1.25 3.07 9.82
N LYS A 70 -0.73 4.25 9.45
CA LYS A 70 -0.60 5.45 10.27
C LYS A 70 -1.80 6.37 10.07
#